data_AF-X1P7P4-F1
#
_entry.id   AF-X1P7P4-F1
#
_cell.length_a   1.000
_cell.length_b   1.000
_cell.length_c   1.000
_cell.angle_alpha   90.00
_cell.angle_beta   90.00
_cell.angle_gamma   90.00
#
_symmetry.space_group_name_H-M   'P 1'
#
loop_
_entity.id
_entity.type
_entity.pdbx_description
1 polymer ?
#
loop_
_entity_poly.entity_id
_entity_poly.type
_entity_poly.pdbx_seq_one_letter_code
_entity_poly.pdbx_strand_id
1 'polypeptide(L)'
;KTLSILGFDVENINELFDSKLIYFLKILKEKAQKKIEEIHRVQNISLDKVNKFKEDVIKGFNEATVLRDIFKYYKLYENRIKEKYDGKLQPFGIKNVDNKAVFFDEWHVHYLDWGIDYGRRFLASYEDSYIIEKIANNCKEEKGKDIDKILNKFDNLSNIIIFTVNLDLYEHFKDPNVFIFKWYQDSPQLDIKGFESWYIFKEKYIPVFSTYQEKINKQILVLDKTKLGKLIQYSPLNEGESEDLRKDIFYIHIQSFSEDSELM
;
A
#
# COMPACT_ATOMS: atom_id res chain seq x y z
N LYS A 1 29.01 35.12 -20.76
CA LYS A 1 30.09 35.21 -19.72
C LYS A 1 30.42 33.86 -19.08
N THR A 2 29.48 32.92 -18.90
CA THR A 2 29.77 31.59 -18.32
C THR A 2 30.61 30.69 -19.23
N LEU A 3 30.41 30.74 -20.55
CA LEU A 3 31.15 29.92 -21.52
C LEU A 3 32.63 30.31 -21.66
N SER A 4 32.94 31.62 -21.62
CA SER A 4 34.33 32.10 -21.66
C SER A 4 35.12 31.69 -20.41
N ILE A 5 34.46 31.58 -19.25
CA ILE A 5 35.08 31.09 -18.00
C ILE A 5 35.43 29.59 -18.11
N LEU A 6 34.70 28.84 -18.92
CA LEU A 6 34.96 27.43 -19.22
C LEU A 6 35.93 27.26 -20.42
N GLY A 7 36.55 28.35 -20.91
CA GLY A 7 37.56 28.32 -21.97
C GLY A 7 37.03 28.30 -23.40
N PHE A 8 35.75 28.62 -23.61
CA PHE A 8 35.16 28.66 -24.95
C PHE A 8 35.34 30.03 -25.62
N ASP A 9 35.85 30.01 -26.85
CA ASP A 9 35.99 31.18 -27.73
C ASP A 9 34.62 31.60 -28.28
N VAL A 10 34.24 32.85 -28.00
CA VAL A 10 32.91 33.39 -28.28
C VAL A 10 32.81 34.03 -29.66
N GLU A 11 33.93 34.16 -30.39
CA GLU A 11 33.97 34.80 -31.71
C GLU A 11 33.48 33.87 -32.84
N ASN A 12 33.53 32.54 -32.65
CA ASN A 12 33.05 31.52 -33.59
C ASN A 12 32.02 30.57 -32.95
N ILE A 13 30.93 31.15 -32.42
CA ILE A 13 29.88 30.44 -31.68
C ILE A 13 29.34 29.19 -32.40
N ASN A 14 29.04 29.26 -33.70
CA ASN A 14 28.40 28.12 -34.39
C ASN A 14 29.35 26.89 -34.49
N GLU A 15 30.61 27.11 -34.87
CA GLU A 15 31.61 26.04 -34.93
C GLU A 15 31.92 25.47 -33.54
N LEU A 16 31.97 26.34 -32.53
CA LEU A 16 32.20 25.98 -31.14
C LEU A 16 31.05 25.13 -30.55
N PHE A 17 29.81 25.46 -30.86
CA PHE A 17 28.64 24.69 -30.41
C PHE A 17 28.60 23.31 -31.06
N ASP A 18 28.66 23.24 -32.39
CA ASP A 18 28.42 21.98 -33.12
C ASP A 18 29.58 20.99 -33.01
N SER A 19 30.84 21.48 -32.99
CA SER A 19 32.02 20.60 -33.02
C SER A 19 32.67 20.34 -31.64
N LYS A 20 32.62 21.31 -30.72
CA LYS A 20 33.34 21.23 -29.43
C LYS A 20 32.42 21.01 -28.25
N LEU A 21 31.34 21.79 -28.11
CA LEU A 21 30.45 21.70 -26.96
C LEU A 21 29.67 20.39 -26.95
N ILE A 22 29.05 20.01 -28.08
CA ILE A 22 28.31 18.73 -28.17
C ILE A 22 29.23 17.55 -27.88
N TYR A 23 30.44 17.55 -28.44
CA TYR A 23 31.43 16.48 -28.21
C TYR A 23 31.87 16.42 -26.74
N PHE A 24 32.19 17.57 -26.14
CA PHE A 24 32.53 17.67 -24.72
C PHE A 24 31.42 17.15 -23.82
N LEU A 25 30.17 17.54 -24.07
CA LEU A 25 29.00 17.08 -23.30
C LEU A 25 28.77 15.58 -23.44
N LYS A 26 29.00 15.00 -24.63
CA LYS A 26 28.94 13.54 -24.83
C LYS A 26 30.00 12.81 -24.01
N ILE A 27 31.25 13.25 -24.05
CA ILE A 27 32.34 12.68 -23.23
C ILE A 27 32.02 12.82 -21.75
N LEU A 28 31.56 14.00 -21.32
CA LEU A 28 31.24 14.26 -19.93
C LEU A 28 30.12 13.34 -19.44
N LYS A 29 29.08 13.14 -20.26
CA LYS A 29 27.99 12.21 -19.97
C LYS A 29 28.51 10.79 -19.75
N GLU A 30 29.35 10.28 -20.66
CA GLU A 30 29.92 8.93 -20.53
C GLU A 30 30.80 8.78 -19.28
N LYS A 31 31.64 9.78 -19.00
CA LYS A 31 32.48 9.80 -17.78
C LYS A 31 31.62 9.87 -16.51
N ALA A 32 30.58 10.70 -16.51
CA ALA A 32 29.66 10.83 -15.39
C ALA A 32 28.89 9.52 -15.15
N GLN A 33 28.40 8.86 -16.20
CA GLN A 33 27.72 7.56 -16.10
C GLN A 33 28.62 6.49 -15.47
N LYS A 34 29.86 6.35 -15.96
CA LYS A 34 30.84 5.42 -15.36
C LYS A 34 31.08 5.71 -13.89
N LYS A 35 31.22 6.99 -13.53
CA LYS A 35 31.44 7.39 -12.14
C LYS A 35 30.21 7.14 -11.26
N ILE A 36 29.00 7.35 -11.77
CA ILE A 36 27.74 7.05 -11.08
C ILE A 36 27.62 5.54 -10.84
N GLU A 37 27.93 4.71 -11.83
CA GLU A 37 27.94 3.24 -11.70
C GLU A 37 28.98 2.76 -10.68
N GLU A 38 30.17 3.36 -10.69
CA GLU A 38 31.22 3.05 -9.71
C GLU A 38 30.75 3.38 -8.29
N ILE A 39 30.23 4.59 -8.07
CA ILE A 39 29.67 5.01 -6.77
C ILE A 39 28.56 4.04 -6.35
N HIS A 40 27.67 3.66 -7.27
CA HIS A 40 26.56 2.73 -6.99
C HIS A 40 27.05 1.37 -6.47
N ARG A 41 28.16 0.88 -7.01
CA ARG A 41 28.75 -0.41 -6.61
C ARG A 41 29.48 -0.34 -5.27
N VAL A 42 30.20 0.74 -5.00
CA VAL A 42 31.13 0.81 -3.84
C VAL A 42 30.54 1.51 -2.63
N GLN A 43 29.56 2.40 -2.82
CA GLN A 43 28.98 3.17 -1.72
C GLN A 43 28.08 2.27 -0.86
N ASN A 44 28.28 2.31 0.46
CA ASN A 44 27.46 1.56 1.41
C ASN A 44 26.08 2.19 1.58
N ILE A 45 25.08 1.38 1.95
CA ILE A 45 23.79 1.91 2.41
C ILE A 45 23.91 2.60 3.77
N SER A 46 23.11 3.64 3.95
CA SER A 46 22.96 4.34 5.23
C SER A 46 21.96 3.62 6.12
N LEU A 47 22.40 3.23 7.32
CA LEU A 47 21.54 2.59 8.32
C LEU A 47 20.40 3.52 8.77
N ASP A 48 20.65 4.83 8.84
CA ASP A 48 19.63 5.81 9.20
C ASP A 48 18.53 5.88 8.14
N LYS A 49 18.90 5.86 6.85
CA LYS A 49 17.92 5.79 5.75
C LYS A 49 17.15 4.48 5.76
N VAL A 50 17.81 3.36 6.06
CA VAL A 50 17.15 2.05 6.20
C VAL A 50 16.15 2.06 7.35
N ASN A 51 16.51 2.62 8.51
CA ASN A 51 15.61 2.70 9.66
C ASN A 51 14.41 3.61 9.38
N LYS A 52 14.65 4.79 8.79
CA LYS A 52 13.58 5.68 8.36
C LYS A 52 12.63 5.00 7.37
N PHE A 53 13.17 4.25 6.40
CA PHE A 53 12.36 3.47 5.47
C PHE A 53 11.46 2.47 6.21
N LYS A 54 11.99 1.74 7.19
CA LYS A 54 11.20 0.78 8.00
C LYS A 54 10.04 1.47 8.74
N GLU A 55 10.29 2.63 9.34
CA GLU A 55 9.26 3.43 10.01
C GLU A 55 8.19 3.93 9.03
N ASP A 56 8.63 4.44 7.88
CA ASP A 56 7.77 4.92 6.81
C ASP A 56 6.90 3.78 6.23
N VAL A 57 7.43 2.56 6.11
CA VAL A 57 6.64 1.37 5.71
C VAL A 57 5.51 1.11 6.69
N ILE A 58 5.80 1.09 7.99
CA ILE A 58 4.79 0.85 9.04
C ILE A 58 3.73 1.95 9.01
N LYS A 59 4.17 3.21 8.88
CA LYS A 59 3.28 4.37 8.79
C LYS A 59 2.37 4.27 7.56
N GLY A 60 2.94 4.06 6.37
CA GLY A 60 2.18 3.94 5.13
C GLY A 60 1.17 2.79 5.15
N PHE A 61 1.55 1.66 5.74
CA PHE A 61 0.64 0.53 5.93
C PHE A 61 -0.53 0.89 6.85
N ASN A 62 -0.23 1.34 8.07
CA ASN A 62 -1.25 1.65 9.07
C ASN A 62 -2.20 2.78 8.64
N GLU A 63 -1.71 3.75 7.85
CA GLU A 63 -2.54 4.79 7.25
C GLU A 63 -3.53 4.23 6.22
N ALA A 64 -3.13 3.21 5.46
CA ALA A 64 -3.85 2.74 4.27
C ALA A 64 -4.76 1.53 4.50
N THR A 65 -4.51 0.67 5.49
CA THR A 65 -5.34 -0.52 5.70
C THR A 65 -6.77 -0.15 6.08
N VAL A 66 -7.73 -0.64 5.32
CA VAL A 66 -9.17 -0.42 5.56
C VAL A 66 -9.79 -1.65 6.23
N LEU A 67 -9.60 -2.85 5.67
CA LEU A 67 -10.31 -4.03 6.17
C LEU A 67 -9.79 -4.45 7.53
N ARG A 68 -8.49 -4.33 7.79
CA ARG A 68 -7.94 -4.59 9.11
C ARG A 68 -8.62 -3.75 10.20
N ASP A 69 -8.90 -2.48 9.90
CA ASP A 69 -9.59 -1.58 10.84
C ASP A 69 -11.03 -2.02 11.09
N ILE A 70 -11.74 -2.41 10.03
CA ILE A 70 -13.10 -2.96 10.12
C ILE A 70 -13.13 -4.27 10.93
N PHE A 71 -12.17 -5.17 10.72
CA PHE A 71 -12.05 -6.41 11.49
C PHE A 71 -11.73 -6.13 12.97
N LYS A 72 -10.90 -5.13 13.28
CA LYS A 72 -10.67 -4.68 14.66
C LYS A 72 -11.94 -4.15 15.30
N TYR A 73 -12.68 -3.28 14.60
CA TYR A 73 -13.93 -2.70 15.10
C TYR A 73 -14.96 -3.77 15.49
N TYR A 74 -15.11 -4.81 14.67
CA TYR A 74 -16.02 -5.92 14.96
C TYR A 74 -15.45 -7.02 15.86
N LYS A 75 -14.26 -6.81 16.45
CA LYS A 75 -13.57 -7.79 17.31
C LYS A 75 -13.28 -9.13 16.60
N LEU A 76 -13.06 -9.07 15.28
CA LEU A 76 -12.70 -10.20 14.42
C LEU A 76 -11.18 -10.27 14.14
N TYR A 77 -10.42 -9.27 14.58
CA TYR A 77 -8.96 -9.28 14.54
C TYR A 77 -8.37 -9.92 15.79
N GLU A 78 -7.40 -10.82 15.60
CA GLU A 78 -6.67 -11.46 16.69
C GLU A 78 -5.15 -11.30 16.48
N ASN A 79 -4.48 -10.74 17.48
CA ASN A 79 -3.04 -10.50 17.43
C ASN A 79 -2.28 -11.59 18.20
N ARG A 80 -1.55 -12.45 17.49
CA ARG A 80 -0.74 -13.56 18.02
C ARG A 80 0.73 -13.41 17.67
N ILE A 81 1.22 -12.19 17.46
CA ILE A 81 2.62 -11.95 17.05
C ILE A 81 3.67 -12.42 18.07
N LYS A 82 3.27 -12.60 19.33
CA LYS A 82 4.15 -13.06 20.42
C LYS A 82 4.14 -14.58 20.61
N GLU A 83 3.24 -15.27 19.91
CA GLU A 83 3.11 -16.72 20.00
C GLU A 83 4.03 -17.38 18.97
N LYS A 84 4.66 -18.49 19.36
CA LYS A 84 5.41 -19.32 18.42
C LYS A 84 4.41 -19.89 17.40
N TYR A 85 4.67 -19.65 16.12
CA TYR A 85 3.85 -20.19 15.05
C TYR A 85 4.53 -21.41 14.44
N ASP A 86 4.12 -22.62 14.84
CA ASP A 86 4.66 -23.88 14.32
C ASP A 86 3.96 -24.35 13.02
N GLY A 87 3.14 -23.48 12.42
CA GLY A 87 2.37 -23.83 11.23
C GLY A 87 3.17 -23.69 9.93
N LYS A 88 2.54 -24.10 8.82
CA LYS A 88 3.13 -24.12 7.47
C LYS A 88 2.69 -22.95 6.58
N LEU A 89 2.06 -21.92 7.14
CA LEU A 89 1.62 -20.78 6.34
C LEU A 89 2.83 -20.06 5.75
N GLN A 90 2.73 -19.74 4.46
CA GLN A 90 3.72 -18.91 3.79
C GLN A 90 3.55 -17.46 4.27
N PRO A 91 4.65 -16.74 4.57
CA PRO A 91 4.60 -15.33 4.91
C PRO A 91 3.93 -14.52 3.80
N PHE A 92 3.02 -13.63 4.19
CA PHE A 92 2.45 -12.64 3.31
C PHE A 92 3.35 -11.42 3.28
N GLY A 93 3.89 -11.05 2.12
CA GLY A 93 4.81 -9.92 2.02
C GLY A 93 5.49 -9.82 0.66
N ILE A 94 6.55 -9.02 0.61
CA ILE A 94 7.28 -8.68 -0.61
C ILE A 94 8.72 -9.18 -0.46
N LYS A 95 9.22 -9.82 -1.52
CA LYS A 95 10.64 -10.17 -1.67
C LYS A 95 11.08 -9.60 -3.01
N ASN A 96 11.87 -8.54 -2.98
CA ASN A 96 12.25 -7.84 -4.21
C ASN A 96 13.69 -7.33 -4.17
N VAL A 97 14.25 -7.12 -5.36
CA VAL A 97 15.52 -6.43 -5.58
C VAL A 97 15.20 -5.03 -6.05
N ASP A 98 15.80 -4.04 -5.42
CA ASP A 98 15.55 -2.63 -5.69
C ASP A 98 16.86 -1.84 -5.82
N ASN A 99 16.74 -0.60 -6.30
CA ASN A 99 17.87 0.28 -6.48
C ASN A 99 18.46 0.70 -5.12
N LYS A 100 19.64 0.15 -4.79
CA LYS A 100 20.41 0.43 -3.58
C LYS A 100 20.55 1.93 -3.27
N ALA A 101 20.63 2.77 -4.30
CA ALA A 101 20.89 4.20 -4.14
C ALA A 101 19.81 4.97 -3.38
N VAL A 102 18.62 4.38 -3.21
CA VAL A 102 17.57 4.94 -2.33
C VAL A 102 18.05 5.08 -0.88
N PHE A 103 19.03 4.28 -0.46
CA PHE A 103 19.61 4.29 0.88
C PHE A 103 20.96 5.02 0.98
N PHE A 104 21.44 5.69 -0.07
CA PHE A 104 22.69 6.48 0.01
C PHE A 104 22.44 7.82 0.68
N ASP A 105 23.27 8.25 1.63
CA ASP A 105 23.10 9.55 2.31
C ASP A 105 23.02 10.71 1.33
N GLU A 106 24.03 10.80 0.45
CA GLU A 106 24.09 11.75 -0.65
C GLU A 106 23.90 11.03 -1.98
N TRP A 107 22.85 11.43 -2.71
CA TRP A 107 22.59 10.93 -4.05
C TRP A 107 21.93 12.00 -4.90
N HIS A 108 22.20 11.97 -6.21
CA HIS A 108 21.69 12.95 -7.16
C HIS A 108 20.20 12.74 -7.51
N VAL A 109 19.62 11.59 -7.16
CA VAL A 109 18.20 11.29 -7.32
C VAL A 109 17.51 11.34 -5.96
N HIS A 110 16.40 12.06 -5.88
CA HIS A 110 15.54 12.09 -4.71
C HIS A 110 14.41 11.06 -4.84
N TYR A 111 14.32 10.14 -3.88
CA TYR A 111 13.25 9.16 -3.78
C TYR A 111 12.27 9.61 -2.69
N LEU A 112 11.20 10.28 -3.11
CA LEU A 112 10.18 10.77 -2.18
C LEU A 112 9.26 9.62 -1.74
N ASP A 113 8.90 9.62 -0.45
CA ASP A 113 7.89 8.74 0.15
C ASP A 113 8.07 7.23 -0.11
N TRP A 114 9.30 6.79 -0.38
CA TRP A 114 9.57 5.41 -0.81
C TRP A 114 9.04 4.37 0.20
N GLY A 115 9.37 4.52 1.49
CA GLY A 115 8.86 3.62 2.53
C GLY A 115 7.33 3.69 2.68
N ILE A 116 6.75 4.89 2.62
CA ILE A 116 5.31 5.11 2.72
C ILE A 116 4.57 4.37 1.60
N ASP A 117 5.06 4.49 0.36
CA ASP A 117 4.46 3.83 -0.80
C ASP A 117 4.60 2.30 -0.70
N TYR A 118 5.69 1.76 -0.16
CA TYR A 118 5.82 0.33 0.14
C TYR A 118 4.71 -0.16 1.09
N GLY A 119 4.54 0.54 2.21
CA GLY A 119 3.50 0.22 3.19
C GLY A 119 2.09 0.34 2.61
N ARG A 120 1.81 1.45 1.92
CA ARG A 120 0.48 1.80 1.40
C ARG A 120 0.08 0.97 0.18
N ARG A 121 0.90 0.98 -0.88
CA ARG A 121 0.51 0.45 -2.19
C ARG A 121 0.78 -1.03 -2.35
N PHE A 122 1.81 -1.55 -1.69
CA PHE A 122 2.21 -2.95 -1.88
C PHE A 122 1.80 -3.85 -0.73
N LEU A 123 1.83 -3.37 0.52
CA LEU A 123 1.43 -4.19 1.67
C LEU A 123 -0.07 -4.02 1.99
N ALA A 124 -0.53 -2.80 2.30
CA ALA A 124 -1.91 -2.58 2.73
C ALA A 124 -2.93 -2.88 1.62
N SER A 125 -2.72 -2.34 0.42
CA SER A 125 -3.58 -2.62 -0.74
C SER A 125 -3.64 -4.12 -1.07
N TYR A 126 -2.51 -4.82 -0.98
CA TYR A 126 -2.47 -6.25 -1.26
C TYR A 126 -3.19 -7.07 -0.20
N GLU A 127 -3.03 -6.73 1.09
CA GLU A 127 -3.78 -7.35 2.19
C GLU A 127 -5.28 -7.15 2.01
N ASP A 128 -5.71 -5.91 1.77
CA ASP A 128 -7.13 -5.60 1.61
C ASP A 128 -7.72 -6.32 0.36
N SER A 129 -6.99 -6.33 -0.75
CA SER A 129 -7.35 -7.12 -1.95
C SER A 129 -7.51 -8.61 -1.62
N TYR A 130 -6.54 -9.21 -0.93
CA TYR A 130 -6.54 -10.62 -0.59
C TYR A 130 -7.74 -10.98 0.30
N ILE A 131 -8.04 -10.16 1.31
CA ILE A 131 -9.17 -10.37 2.22
C ILE A 131 -10.50 -10.21 1.47
N ILE A 132 -10.67 -9.16 0.65
CA ILE A 132 -11.90 -8.98 -0.15
C ILE A 132 -12.12 -10.16 -1.08
N GLU A 133 -11.08 -10.61 -1.78
CA GLU A 133 -11.19 -11.75 -2.70
C GLU A 133 -11.60 -13.01 -1.95
N LYS A 134 -11.03 -13.27 -0.78
CA LYS A 134 -11.42 -14.39 0.09
C LYS A 134 -12.87 -14.30 0.54
N ILE A 135 -13.34 -13.11 0.94
CA ILE A 135 -14.74 -12.90 1.33
C ILE A 135 -15.67 -13.12 0.13
N ALA A 136 -15.38 -12.48 -1.00
CA ALA A 136 -16.20 -12.55 -2.21
C ALA A 136 -16.33 -13.99 -2.73
N ASN A 137 -15.24 -14.77 -2.72
CA ASN A 137 -15.23 -16.18 -3.12
C ASN A 137 -16.09 -17.08 -2.22
N ASN A 138 -16.41 -16.65 -0.99
CA ASN A 138 -17.31 -17.33 -0.08
C ASN A 138 -18.74 -16.74 -0.09
N CYS A 139 -19.00 -15.72 -0.91
CA CYS A 139 -20.32 -15.17 -1.10
C CYS A 139 -21.08 -15.92 -2.18
N LYS A 140 -22.41 -15.96 -2.04
CA LYS A 140 -23.29 -16.42 -3.11
C LYS A 140 -23.53 -15.26 -4.08
N GLU A 141 -23.21 -15.47 -5.36
CA GLU A 141 -23.55 -14.53 -6.40
C GLU A 141 -25.07 -14.48 -6.63
N GLU A 142 -25.64 -13.28 -6.67
CA GLU A 142 -27.05 -13.04 -6.96
C GLU A 142 -27.17 -12.09 -8.16
N LYS A 143 -27.97 -12.47 -9.15
CA LYS A 143 -28.18 -11.64 -10.35
C LYS A 143 -29.23 -10.56 -10.06
N GLY A 144 -28.83 -9.30 -10.16
CA GLY A 144 -29.72 -8.15 -10.01
C GLY A 144 -29.09 -7.02 -9.19
N LYS A 145 -29.69 -5.83 -9.23
CA LYS A 145 -29.25 -4.66 -8.46
C LYS A 145 -30.08 -4.40 -7.19
N ASP A 146 -31.01 -5.30 -6.89
CA ASP A 146 -31.97 -5.14 -5.79
C ASP A 146 -31.37 -5.63 -4.46
N ILE A 147 -30.76 -4.70 -3.72
CA ILE A 147 -30.18 -4.96 -2.40
C ILE A 147 -31.26 -5.32 -1.38
N ASP A 148 -32.44 -4.70 -1.45
CA ASP A 148 -33.57 -4.96 -0.54
C ASP A 148 -34.02 -6.43 -0.61
N LYS A 149 -34.06 -7.00 -1.81
CA LYS A 149 -34.35 -8.44 -1.99
C LYS A 149 -33.32 -9.34 -1.33
N ILE A 150 -32.05 -8.94 -1.31
CA ILE A 150 -30.98 -9.68 -0.63
C ILE A 150 -31.11 -9.50 0.88
N LEU A 151 -31.35 -8.27 1.35
CA LEU A 151 -31.53 -7.96 2.77
C LEU A 151 -32.73 -8.67 3.39
N ASN A 152 -33.80 -8.89 2.63
CA ASN A 152 -34.97 -9.68 3.08
C ASN A 152 -34.65 -11.15 3.40
N LYS A 153 -33.50 -11.69 2.97
CA LYS A 153 -33.08 -13.06 3.26
C LYS A 153 -32.42 -13.21 4.63
N PHE A 154 -32.13 -12.10 5.33
CA PHE A 154 -31.46 -12.13 6.62
C PHE A 154 -32.46 -11.94 7.76
N ASP A 155 -32.38 -12.82 8.76
CA ASP A 155 -33.26 -12.75 9.94
C ASP A 155 -32.88 -11.58 10.86
N ASN A 156 -31.58 -11.29 10.99
CA ASN A 156 -31.08 -10.24 11.86
C ASN A 156 -30.24 -9.20 11.12
N LEU A 157 -30.90 -8.09 10.75
CA LEU A 157 -30.28 -6.94 10.12
C LEU A 157 -29.18 -6.26 10.97
N SER A 158 -29.17 -6.42 12.31
CA SER A 158 -28.12 -5.83 13.14
C SER A 158 -26.75 -6.45 12.90
N ASN A 159 -26.69 -7.64 12.29
CA ASN A 159 -25.45 -8.33 11.96
C ASN A 159 -24.93 -7.98 10.56
N ILE A 160 -25.72 -7.25 9.77
CA ILE A 160 -25.42 -7.02 8.37
C ILE A 160 -24.52 -5.81 8.20
N ILE A 161 -23.58 -5.94 7.30
CA ILE A 161 -22.73 -4.86 6.79
C ILE A 161 -22.72 -4.95 5.26
N ILE A 162 -22.48 -3.83 4.59
CA ILE A 162 -22.35 -3.79 3.14
C ILE A 162 -20.92 -3.35 2.79
N PHE A 163 -20.24 -4.10 1.92
CA PHE A 163 -19.01 -3.66 1.27
C PHE A 163 -19.28 -3.27 -0.17
N THR A 164 -18.74 -2.14 -0.58
CA THR A 164 -18.68 -1.73 -1.98
C THR A 164 -17.24 -1.69 -2.45
N VAL A 165 -16.97 -2.34 -3.58
CA VAL A 165 -15.64 -2.40 -4.17
C VAL A 165 -15.67 -1.73 -5.52
N ASN A 166 -14.80 -0.74 -5.74
CA ASN A 166 -14.66 0.01 -7.00
C ASN A 166 -15.97 0.64 -7.51
N LEU A 167 -16.85 1.03 -6.59
CA LEU A 167 -18.16 1.59 -6.90
C LEU A 167 -18.20 3.08 -6.59
N ASP A 168 -18.72 3.87 -7.53
CA ASP A 168 -19.13 5.24 -7.24
C ASP A 168 -20.48 5.18 -6.51
N LEU A 169 -20.45 5.46 -5.21
CA LEU A 169 -21.63 5.42 -4.35
C LEU A 169 -22.68 6.47 -4.74
N TYR A 170 -22.25 7.65 -5.20
CA TYR A 170 -23.15 8.75 -5.57
C TYR A 170 -23.91 8.45 -6.86
N GLU A 171 -23.22 7.91 -7.85
CA GLU A 171 -23.87 7.48 -9.10
C GLU A 171 -24.81 6.30 -8.87
N HIS A 172 -24.45 5.39 -7.97
CA HIS A 172 -25.20 4.15 -7.73
C HIS A 172 -26.41 4.35 -6.80
N PHE A 173 -26.26 5.13 -5.73
CA PHE A 173 -27.28 5.33 -4.69
C PHE A 173 -27.75 6.78 -4.68
N LYS A 174 -28.83 7.05 -5.42
CA LYS A 174 -29.37 8.41 -5.60
C LYS A 174 -30.52 8.76 -4.67
N ASP A 175 -31.17 7.76 -4.05
CA ASP A 175 -32.32 7.99 -3.18
C ASP A 175 -31.87 8.29 -1.74
N PRO A 176 -32.01 9.53 -1.25
CA PRO A 176 -31.60 9.89 0.10
C PRO A 176 -32.45 9.24 1.19
N ASN A 177 -33.63 8.69 0.85
CA ASN A 177 -34.46 7.95 1.81
C ASN A 177 -33.94 6.53 2.06
N VAL A 178 -33.10 6.02 1.15
CA VAL A 178 -32.52 4.68 1.21
C VAL A 178 -31.02 4.72 1.48
N PHE A 179 -30.35 5.84 1.22
CA PHE A 179 -28.90 5.94 1.36
C PHE A 179 -28.47 7.30 1.92
N ILE A 180 -27.76 7.29 3.05
CA ILE A 180 -27.29 8.50 3.74
C ILE A 180 -25.77 8.49 3.78
N PHE A 181 -25.15 9.47 3.12
CA PHE A 181 -23.70 9.63 3.15
C PHE A 181 -23.20 10.07 4.53
N LYS A 182 -21.97 9.69 4.89
CA LYS A 182 -21.36 10.08 6.17
C LYS A 182 -21.23 11.59 6.36
N TRP A 183 -21.12 12.37 5.27
CA TRP A 183 -20.96 13.82 5.35
C TRP A 183 -22.28 14.60 5.49
N TYR A 184 -23.43 13.91 5.57
CA TYR A 184 -24.70 14.57 5.88
C TYR A 184 -24.74 14.95 7.37
N GLN A 185 -25.28 16.13 7.68
CA GLN A 185 -25.24 16.73 9.02
C GLN A 185 -25.82 15.82 10.11
N ASP A 186 -26.92 15.12 9.82
CA ASP A 186 -27.62 14.26 10.77
C ASP A 186 -27.25 12.77 10.63
N SER A 187 -26.20 12.46 9.85
CA SER A 187 -25.74 11.08 9.65
C SER A 187 -25.02 10.57 10.90
N PRO A 188 -25.44 9.42 11.47
CA PRO A 188 -24.69 8.79 12.56
C PRO A 188 -23.24 8.55 12.14
N GLN A 189 -22.28 8.99 12.95
CA GLN A 189 -20.87 8.82 12.59
C GLN A 189 -20.33 7.48 13.08
N LEU A 190 -19.51 6.83 12.25
CA LEU A 190 -18.65 5.72 12.64
C LEU A 190 -17.20 6.10 12.40
N ASP A 191 -16.41 6.15 13.47
CA ASP A 191 -14.97 6.40 13.42
C ASP A 191 -14.22 5.12 13.05
N ILE A 192 -14.37 4.71 11.79
CA ILE A 192 -13.76 3.50 11.22
C ILE A 192 -13.33 3.81 9.79
N LYS A 193 -12.12 3.41 9.41
CA LYS A 193 -11.64 3.56 8.04
C LYS A 193 -12.52 2.82 7.04
N GLY A 194 -12.73 3.45 5.89
CA GLY A 194 -13.57 2.93 4.82
C GLY A 194 -15.06 3.08 5.06
N PHE A 195 -15.54 3.53 6.22
CA PHE A 195 -16.95 3.88 6.37
C PHE A 195 -17.28 5.08 5.47
N GLU A 196 -18.33 4.97 4.66
CA GLU A 196 -18.74 6.02 3.72
C GLU A 196 -20.21 6.43 3.86
N SER A 197 -21.09 5.53 4.31
CA SER A 197 -22.53 5.80 4.33
C SER A 197 -23.33 4.75 5.10
N TRP A 198 -24.62 5.04 5.26
CA TRP A 198 -25.63 4.12 5.74
C TRP A 198 -26.60 3.75 4.62
N TYR A 199 -26.95 2.46 4.55
CA TYR A 199 -28.09 1.98 3.79
C TYR A 199 -29.28 1.82 4.75
N ILE A 200 -30.39 2.51 4.47
CA ILE A 200 -31.62 2.43 5.27
C ILE A 200 -32.48 1.32 4.72
N PHE A 201 -32.77 0.33 5.57
CA PHE A 201 -33.69 -0.75 5.23
C PHE A 201 -34.55 -1.11 6.43
N LYS A 202 -35.88 -1.07 6.26
CA LYS A 202 -36.86 -1.31 7.34
C LYS A 202 -36.54 -0.50 8.62
N GLU A 203 -36.30 0.79 8.44
CA GLU A 203 -35.95 1.75 9.51
C GLU A 203 -34.63 1.44 10.24
N LYS A 204 -33.81 0.51 9.73
CA LYS A 204 -32.50 0.19 10.27
C LYS A 204 -31.39 0.77 9.40
N TYR A 205 -30.36 1.28 10.06
CA TYR A 205 -29.14 1.77 9.46
C TYR A 205 -28.14 0.62 9.33
N ILE A 206 -27.83 0.24 8.10
CA ILE A 206 -26.83 -0.79 7.78
C ILE A 206 -25.56 -0.07 7.30
N PRO A 207 -24.41 -0.27 7.96
CA PRO A 207 -23.20 0.46 7.61
C PRO A 207 -22.66 -0.03 6.27
N VAL A 208 -22.30 0.93 5.42
CA VAL A 208 -21.67 0.70 4.12
C VAL A 208 -20.23 1.16 4.20
N PHE A 209 -19.32 0.24 3.92
CA PHE A 209 -17.91 0.53 3.80
C PHE A 209 -17.48 0.40 2.35
N SER A 210 -16.59 1.28 1.91
CA SER A 210 -16.08 1.31 0.54
C SER A 210 -14.57 1.11 0.51
N THR A 211 -14.11 0.41 -0.51
CA THR A 211 -12.68 0.30 -0.83
C THR A 211 -12.47 0.32 -2.34
N TYR A 212 -11.32 0.85 -2.75
CA TYR A 212 -10.82 0.71 -4.12
C TYR A 212 -9.75 -0.37 -4.17
N GLN A 213 -9.85 -1.31 -5.12
CA GLN A 213 -8.94 -2.44 -5.29
C GLN A 213 -8.71 -2.72 -6.77
N GLU A 214 -7.52 -2.39 -7.29
CA GLU A 214 -7.21 -2.41 -8.73
C GLU A 214 -7.52 -3.75 -9.43
N LYS A 215 -7.30 -4.87 -8.73
CA LYS A 215 -7.42 -6.22 -9.28
C LYS A 215 -8.83 -6.82 -9.17
N ILE A 216 -9.79 -6.10 -8.62
CA ILE A 216 -11.13 -6.63 -8.31
C ILE A 216 -12.18 -5.88 -9.12
N ASN A 217 -13.15 -6.60 -9.70
CA ASN A 217 -14.24 -5.95 -10.44
C ASN A 217 -15.19 -5.20 -9.49
N LYS A 218 -16.00 -4.30 -10.06
CA LYS A 218 -17.04 -3.60 -9.31
C LYS A 218 -18.02 -4.60 -8.70
N GLN A 219 -18.23 -4.54 -7.39
CA GLN A 219 -19.15 -5.43 -6.70
C GLN A 219 -19.68 -4.83 -5.40
N ILE A 220 -20.84 -5.33 -4.98
CA ILE A 220 -21.48 -5.03 -3.70
C ILE A 220 -21.62 -6.34 -2.96
N LEU A 221 -21.08 -6.42 -1.75
CA LEU A 221 -21.15 -7.58 -0.89
C LEU A 221 -22.07 -7.25 0.29
N VAL A 222 -23.15 -8.02 0.45
CA VAL A 222 -24.04 -7.93 1.62
C VAL A 222 -23.68 -9.08 2.55
N LEU A 223 -23.17 -8.75 3.73
CA LEU A 223 -22.43 -9.70 4.57
C LEU A 223 -23.01 -9.77 5.96
N ASP A 224 -23.10 -10.99 6.50
CA ASP A 224 -23.35 -11.23 7.92
C ASP A 224 -22.01 -11.28 8.66
N LYS A 225 -21.75 -10.28 9.51
CA LYS A 225 -20.46 -10.16 10.21
C LYS A 225 -20.17 -11.33 11.15
N THR A 226 -21.19 -12.08 11.58
CA THR A 226 -21.00 -13.28 12.41
C THR A 226 -20.41 -14.45 11.62
N LYS A 227 -20.40 -14.37 10.28
CA LYS A 227 -19.92 -15.42 9.37
C LYS A 227 -18.64 -15.05 8.61
N LEU A 228 -18.06 -13.87 8.85
CA LEU A 228 -16.85 -13.39 8.15
C LEU A 228 -15.56 -14.15 8.51
N GLY A 229 -15.56 -14.91 9.61
CA GLY A 229 -14.34 -15.49 10.17
C GLY A 229 -13.50 -14.47 10.94
N LYS A 230 -12.20 -14.74 11.09
CA LYS A 230 -11.26 -13.90 11.84
C LYS A 230 -10.02 -13.59 11.02
N LEU A 231 -9.46 -12.39 11.22
CA LEU A 231 -8.13 -12.01 10.74
C LEU A 231 -7.14 -12.27 11.86
N ILE A 232 -6.33 -13.32 11.74
CA ILE A 232 -5.34 -13.70 12.75
C ILE A 232 -3.95 -13.29 12.28
N GLN A 233 -3.30 -12.40 13.02
CA GLN A 233 -1.92 -11.99 12.79
C GLN A 233 -0.98 -12.90 13.58
N TYR A 234 -0.26 -13.77 12.88
CA TYR A 234 0.81 -14.57 13.48
C TYR A 234 2.12 -13.79 13.54
N SER A 235 3.09 -14.34 14.28
CA SER A 235 4.47 -13.84 14.30
C SER A 235 5.01 -13.73 12.87
N PRO A 236 5.65 -12.61 12.49
CA PRO A 236 6.32 -12.50 11.22
C PRO A 236 7.70 -13.18 11.21
N LEU A 237 8.19 -13.62 12.38
CA LEU A 237 9.50 -14.26 12.54
C LEU A 237 9.39 -15.78 12.45
N ASN A 238 10.29 -16.38 11.69
CA ASN A 238 10.55 -17.82 11.68
C ASN A 238 11.50 -18.22 12.83
N GLU A 239 11.60 -19.52 13.08
CA GLU A 239 12.54 -20.06 14.07
C GLU A 239 13.99 -19.72 13.71
N GLY A 240 14.69 -19.08 14.65
CA GLY A 240 16.09 -18.65 14.48
C GLY A 240 16.27 -17.23 13.94
N GLU A 241 15.20 -16.54 13.50
CA GLU A 241 15.28 -15.15 13.06
C GLU A 241 15.39 -14.17 14.24
N SER A 242 16.16 -13.10 14.07
CA SER A 242 16.38 -12.10 15.12
C SER A 242 15.16 -11.21 15.32
N GLU A 243 14.84 -10.91 16.58
CA GLU A 243 13.82 -9.94 16.98
C GLU A 243 14.09 -8.52 16.49
N ASP A 244 15.34 -8.15 16.21
CA ASP A 244 15.69 -6.83 15.68
C ASP A 244 15.12 -6.58 14.27
N LEU A 245 14.86 -7.66 13.53
CA LEU A 245 14.25 -7.63 12.21
C LEU A 245 12.73 -7.48 12.26
N ARG A 246 12.12 -7.70 13.43
CA ARG A 246 10.69 -7.41 13.63
C ARG A 246 10.48 -5.92 13.81
N LYS A 247 9.58 -5.36 13.02
CA LYS A 247 9.09 -3.99 13.12
C LYS A 247 7.57 -4.02 13.10
N ASP A 248 6.96 -3.75 14.25
CA ASP A 248 5.52 -3.93 14.47
C ASP A 248 5.06 -5.37 14.11
N ILE A 249 4.16 -5.52 13.13
CA ILE A 249 3.65 -6.80 12.64
C ILE A 249 4.50 -7.38 11.50
N PHE A 250 5.59 -6.71 11.10
CA PHE A 250 6.38 -7.06 9.93
C PHE A 250 7.75 -7.63 10.30
N TYR A 251 8.25 -8.48 9.42
CA TYR A 251 9.67 -8.79 9.31
C TYR A 251 10.23 -7.93 8.17
N ILE A 252 11.20 -7.05 8.46
CA ILE A 252 11.82 -6.18 7.46
C ILE A 252 13.33 -6.35 7.48
N HIS A 253 13.83 -7.11 6.50
CA HIS A 253 15.23 -7.35 6.28
C HIS A 253 15.68 -6.72 4.96
N ILE A 254 16.61 -5.77 5.04
CA ILE A 254 17.16 -5.04 3.89
C ILE A 254 18.65 -5.30 3.90
N GLN A 255 19.16 -5.86 2.80
CA GLN A 255 20.57 -6.16 2.60
C GLN A 255 21.05 -5.54 1.29
N SER A 256 22.34 -5.24 1.22
CA SER A 256 22.97 -4.84 -0.02
C SER A 256 23.84 -5.97 -0.57
N PHE A 257 23.61 -6.32 -1.84
CA PHE A 257 24.44 -7.29 -2.56
C PHE A 257 25.93 -6.94 -2.58
N SER A 258 26.30 -5.66 -2.61
CA SER A 258 27.72 -5.28 -2.63
C SER A 258 28.39 -5.40 -1.25
N GLU A 259 27.60 -5.55 -0.18
CA GLU A 259 28.08 -5.61 1.21
C GLU A 259 28.00 -7.03 1.78
N ASP A 260 27.29 -7.94 1.10
CA ASP A 260 27.11 -9.33 1.49
C ASP A 260 27.64 -10.25 0.39
N SER A 261 28.80 -10.86 0.63
CA SER A 261 29.47 -11.76 -0.32
C SER A 261 28.71 -13.07 -0.53
N GLU A 262 27.80 -13.46 0.36
CA GLU A 262 26.98 -14.66 0.18
C GLU A 262 25.81 -14.44 -0.79
N LEU A 263 25.47 -13.18 -1.07
CA LEU A 263 24.41 -12.80 -2.00
C LEU A 263 24.90 -12.58 -3.44
N MET A 264 26.22 -12.57 -3.68
CA MET A 264 26.85 -12.44 -5.01
C MET A 264 27.21 -13.80 -5.61
#